data_AF-A0A1H7RJ17-F1
#
_entry.id   AF-A0A1H7RJ17-F1
#
_cell.length_a   1.000
_cell.length_b   1.000
_cell.length_c   1.000
_cell.angle_alpha   90.00
_cell.angle_beta   90.00
_cell.angle_gamma   90.00
#
_symmetry.space_group_name_H-M   'P 1'
#
loop_
_entity.id
_entity.type
_entity.pdbx_description
1 polymer ?
#
loop_
_entity_poly.entity_id
_entity_poly.type
_entity_poly.pdbx_seq_one_letter_code
_entity_poly.pdbx_strand_id
1 'polypeptide(L)'
;MRFAREALGLAVLLVAGVVGAEERPQATFAFIVGVNRSVDADELPLRYADDDAARYQDLFRLLGARTYLLARMDQNTERLHPQAAAETSVPNWGEWQRLVEQLTRDVAQARARNLGTVVYFIYAGHGSVHNGQGYVTLEDRRLTGEDLAKGLIQRVEADQVHLIVDACSSYFLAYGRGPGGQRRPLKGFSEVAQLSEDGRVGLLLSTSSARASHEWEAFQSGVFSHEVRSGLYGAADVDGDGRVSYREIAAFVERANAAIPNERFRPQVHARPPKDGTWLVVLGKAMEHRIEVDGQEAQHLRLEDSRGVRLADFHNASGQRTWLARPIGTGPLYLRRMGDGREYRIDSMPEVVQLAALTPQQARTADRGAEHEAFSLIFSLPYDRQVVDAYDFQAPVLLEAEPARRRPTWRRVAGWSALGLAGASLGGGLWTTLSAREARSGNRATLPHAEAMGQNQRIRTLNHRSTTLYVAGALAAGAGLGMLLWPGAPAEALPVAGPDLAGVQLGGRF
;
A
#
# COMPACT_ATOMS: atom_id res chain seq x y z
N MET A 1 58.20 75.63 15.66
CA MET A 1 57.31 74.78 16.49
C MET A 1 56.11 74.36 15.68
N ARG A 2 55.99 73.07 15.33
CA ARG A 2 54.72 72.37 15.04
C ARG A 2 55.04 70.88 14.89
N PHE A 3 54.53 70.11 15.85
CA PHE A 3 54.66 68.66 15.96
C PHE A 3 53.79 67.96 14.90
N ALA A 4 54.34 66.97 14.20
CA ALA A 4 53.57 65.99 13.45
C ALA A 4 53.24 64.81 14.39
N ARG A 5 51.95 64.52 14.56
CA ARG A 5 51.44 63.34 15.27
C ARG A 5 51.10 62.29 14.23
N GLU A 6 51.81 61.17 14.25
CA GLU A 6 51.43 59.95 13.53
C GLU A 6 50.27 59.27 14.26
N ALA A 7 49.18 58.99 13.54
CA ALA A 7 48.04 58.25 14.03
C ALA A 7 48.22 56.77 13.67
N LEU A 8 48.47 55.94 14.68
CA LEU A 8 48.51 54.48 14.57
C LEU A 8 47.07 53.95 14.61
N GLY A 9 46.57 53.43 13.48
CA GLY A 9 45.26 52.77 13.39
C GLY A 9 45.32 51.34 13.92
N LEU A 10 44.57 51.06 14.98
CA LEU A 10 44.39 49.72 15.55
C LEU A 10 43.30 48.98 14.76
N ALA A 11 43.69 47.98 13.95
CA ALA A 11 42.75 47.09 13.28
C ALA A 11 42.29 45.99 14.25
N VAL A 12 41.04 46.08 14.71
CA VAL A 12 40.37 45.01 15.47
C VAL A 12 39.89 43.95 14.48
N LEU A 13 40.53 42.78 14.48
CA LEU A 13 40.02 41.58 13.80
C LEU A 13 38.82 41.05 14.57
N LEU A 14 37.61 41.29 14.03
CA LEU A 14 36.39 40.59 14.43
C LEU A 14 36.46 39.16 13.90
N VAL A 15 36.88 38.22 14.74
CA VAL A 15 36.64 36.79 14.52
C VAL A 15 35.14 36.56 14.74
N ALA A 16 34.37 36.57 13.66
CA ALA A 16 32.99 36.10 13.66
C ALA A 16 33.03 34.58 13.91
N GLY A 17 32.84 34.18 15.16
CA GLY A 17 32.58 32.79 15.49
C GLY A 17 31.32 32.35 14.76
N VAL A 18 31.46 31.41 13.83
CA VAL A 18 30.33 30.61 13.34
C VAL A 18 29.88 29.78 14.53
N VAL A 19 28.95 30.33 15.31
CA VAL A 19 28.19 29.55 16.27
C VAL A 19 27.40 28.56 15.42
N GLY A 20 27.87 27.31 15.35
CA GLY A 20 27.09 26.23 14.77
C GLY A 20 25.73 26.24 15.47
N ALA A 21 24.65 26.38 14.71
CA ALA A 21 23.31 26.27 15.26
C ALA A 21 23.23 24.90 15.94
N GLU A 22 23.15 24.87 17.27
CA GLU A 22 22.86 23.63 18.00
C GLU A 22 21.57 23.06 17.41
N GLU A 23 21.66 21.88 16.79
CA GLU A 23 20.48 21.16 16.33
C GLU A 23 19.56 20.94 17.53
N ARG A 24 18.34 21.51 17.46
CA ARG A 24 17.38 21.39 18.55
C ARG A 24 17.12 19.91 18.81
N PRO A 25 17.19 19.44 20.08
CA PRO A 25 16.83 18.07 20.41
C PRO A 25 15.45 17.73 19.85
N GLN A 26 15.33 16.56 19.21
CA GLN A 26 14.11 16.15 18.54
C GLN A 26 13.30 15.18 19.40
N ALA A 27 11.98 15.35 19.38
CA ALA A 27 11.00 14.38 19.84
C ALA A 27 10.41 13.67 18.62
N THR A 28 10.57 12.35 18.60
CA THR A 28 10.15 11.52 17.47
C THR A 28 8.89 10.73 17.83
N PHE A 29 7.95 10.68 16.89
CA PHE A 29 6.68 9.97 17.04
C PHE A 29 6.44 9.08 15.82
N ALA A 30 5.90 7.88 16.02
CA ALA A 30 5.55 6.97 14.92
C ALA A 30 4.10 6.50 15.06
N PHE A 31 3.27 6.85 14.08
CA PHE A 31 1.90 6.39 13.92
C PHE A 31 1.90 5.25 12.90
N ILE A 32 1.72 4.02 13.40
CA ILE A 32 1.95 2.78 12.65
C ILE A 32 0.63 2.05 12.47
N VAL A 33 0.33 1.65 11.24
CA VAL A 33 -0.91 1.00 10.87
C VAL A 33 -0.63 -0.25 10.03
N GLY A 34 -1.13 -1.40 10.50
CA GLY A 34 -1.08 -2.68 9.80
C GLY A 34 -2.49 -3.20 9.58
N VAL A 35 -2.89 -3.41 8.32
CA VAL A 35 -4.26 -3.83 7.99
C VAL A 35 -4.27 -5.07 7.09
N ASN A 36 -4.50 -6.22 7.71
CA ASN A 36 -4.63 -7.49 6.99
C ASN A 36 -5.92 -7.56 6.17
N ARG A 37 -7.03 -7.05 6.70
CA ARG A 37 -8.35 -7.13 6.05
C ARG A 37 -8.76 -5.79 5.46
N SER A 38 -8.91 -5.75 4.14
CA SER A 38 -9.49 -4.61 3.43
C SER A 38 -10.97 -4.41 3.77
N VAL A 39 -11.42 -3.15 3.72
CA VAL A 39 -12.85 -2.79 3.67
C VAL A 39 -13.53 -3.28 2.37
N ASP A 40 -12.73 -3.52 1.32
CA ASP A 40 -13.22 -4.04 0.05
C ASP A 40 -13.35 -5.57 0.14
N ALA A 41 -14.59 -6.05 0.21
CA ALA A 41 -14.92 -7.45 0.48
C ALA A 41 -14.39 -8.47 -0.56
N ASP A 42 -13.93 -8.02 -1.72
CA ASP A 42 -13.38 -8.89 -2.76
C ASP A 42 -11.87 -9.12 -2.65
N GLU A 43 -11.19 -8.34 -1.80
CA GLU A 43 -9.76 -8.51 -1.55
C GLU A 43 -9.55 -9.65 -0.55
N LEU A 44 -8.67 -10.57 -0.89
CA LEU A 44 -8.25 -11.62 0.04
C LEU A 44 -7.44 -10.99 1.17
N PRO A 45 -7.66 -11.37 2.43
CA PRO A 45 -6.86 -10.86 3.53
C PRO A 45 -5.38 -11.12 3.33
N LEU A 46 -4.58 -10.09 3.59
CA LEU A 46 -3.14 -10.16 3.74
C LEU A 46 -2.77 -10.96 5.00
N ARG A 47 -1.54 -11.49 5.02
CA ARG A 47 -1.04 -12.35 6.10
C ARG A 47 -0.11 -11.65 7.07
N TYR A 48 0.61 -10.62 6.64
CA TYR A 48 1.79 -10.12 7.36
C TYR A 48 1.79 -8.60 7.58
N ALA A 49 0.71 -7.89 7.27
CA ALA A 49 0.66 -6.45 7.51
C ALA A 49 0.65 -6.11 9.01
N ASP A 50 0.12 -7.00 9.87
CA ASP A 50 0.25 -6.91 11.32
C ASP A 50 1.66 -7.22 11.82
N ASP A 51 2.34 -8.24 11.28
CA ASP A 51 3.77 -8.49 11.54
C ASP A 51 4.62 -7.25 11.20
N ASP A 52 4.38 -6.64 10.04
CA ASP A 52 5.08 -5.44 9.60
C ASP A 52 4.88 -4.28 10.56
N ALA A 53 3.64 -4.06 11.00
CA ALA A 53 3.32 -3.02 11.96
C ALA A 53 4.02 -3.25 13.31
N ALA A 54 4.05 -4.50 13.80
CA ALA A 54 4.75 -4.86 15.03
C ALA A 54 6.28 -4.65 14.91
N ARG A 55 6.89 -5.07 13.79
CA ARG A 55 8.34 -4.87 13.56
C ARG A 55 8.72 -3.41 13.38
N TYR A 56 7.87 -2.61 12.75
CA TYR A 56 8.07 -1.16 12.70
C TYR A 56 7.97 -0.54 14.09
N GLN A 57 7.05 -1.01 14.95
CA GLN A 57 6.98 -0.52 16.33
C GLN A 57 8.28 -0.82 17.09
N ASP A 58 8.79 -2.05 17.01
CA ASP A 58 10.05 -2.43 17.65
C ASP A 58 11.22 -1.55 17.18
N LEU A 59 11.35 -1.35 15.87
CA LEU A 59 12.37 -0.49 15.27
C LEU A 59 12.23 0.98 15.72
N PHE A 60 11.05 1.56 15.63
CA PHE A 60 10.86 2.97 15.98
C PHE A 60 11.03 3.22 17.49
N ARG A 61 10.72 2.24 18.34
CA ARG A 61 11.06 2.30 19.76
C ARG A 61 12.57 2.25 20.00
N LEU A 62 13.29 1.39 19.27
CA LEU A 62 14.76 1.36 19.29
C LEU A 62 15.36 2.72 18.90
N LEU A 63 14.74 3.39 17.93
CA LEU A 63 15.10 4.75 17.49
C LEU A 63 14.64 5.86 18.47
N GLY A 64 14.02 5.49 19.60
CA GLY A 64 13.59 6.43 20.64
C GLY A 64 12.26 7.14 20.36
N ALA A 65 11.49 6.67 19.39
CA ALA A 65 10.19 7.25 19.07
C ALA A 65 9.10 6.80 20.06
N ARG A 66 8.15 7.69 20.32
CA ARG A 66 6.87 7.31 20.94
C ARG A 66 5.93 6.74 19.86
N THR A 67 5.44 5.53 20.06
CA THR A 67 4.65 4.79 19.06
C THR A 67 3.16 4.80 19.35
N TYR A 68 2.36 4.81 18.28
CA TYR A 68 0.90 4.61 18.28
C TYR A 68 0.60 3.53 17.24
N LEU A 69 -0.08 2.46 17.65
CA LEU A 69 -0.22 1.26 16.83
C LEU A 69 -1.68 0.91 16.58
N LEU A 70 -2.02 0.76 15.31
CA LEU A 70 -3.30 0.21 14.83
C LEU A 70 -3.04 -1.06 14.03
N ALA A 71 -3.23 -2.22 14.64
CA ALA A 71 -3.13 -3.49 13.96
C ALA A 71 -3.97 -4.55 14.68
N ARG A 72 -4.66 -5.39 13.90
CA ARG A 72 -5.26 -6.61 14.43
C ARG A 72 -4.25 -7.74 14.28
N MET A 73 -3.57 -8.04 15.38
CA MET A 73 -2.54 -9.08 15.41
C MET A 73 -3.17 -10.46 15.36
N ASP A 74 -2.51 -11.36 14.64
CA ASP A 74 -2.78 -12.78 14.76
C ASP A 74 -2.04 -13.40 15.97
N GLN A 75 -2.35 -14.66 16.28
CA GLN A 75 -1.77 -15.37 17.42
C GLN A 75 -0.24 -15.56 17.31
N ASN A 76 0.31 -15.57 16.11
CA ASN A 76 1.76 -15.68 15.91
C ASN A 76 2.43 -14.33 16.18
N THR A 77 1.91 -13.25 15.60
CA THR A 77 2.37 -11.88 15.84
C THR A 77 2.30 -11.53 17.32
N GLU A 78 1.22 -11.88 18.02
CA GLU A 78 1.09 -11.65 19.47
C GLU A 78 2.18 -12.36 20.30
N ARG A 79 2.52 -13.61 19.93
CA ARG A 79 3.57 -14.39 20.61
C ARG A 79 4.96 -13.82 20.34
N LEU A 80 5.21 -13.36 19.12
CA LEU A 80 6.51 -12.82 18.72
C LEU A 80 6.70 -11.39 19.23
N HIS A 81 5.64 -10.58 19.30
CA HIS A 81 5.69 -9.16 19.66
C HIS A 81 4.72 -8.84 20.81
N PRO A 82 4.97 -9.34 22.04
CA PRO A 82 4.04 -9.20 23.16
C PRO A 82 3.83 -7.74 23.60
N GLN A 83 4.83 -6.88 23.43
CA GLN A 83 4.68 -5.44 23.68
C GLN A 83 3.73 -4.80 22.66
N ALA A 84 3.84 -5.18 21.39
CA ALA A 84 2.94 -4.71 20.34
C ALA A 84 1.51 -5.16 20.63
N ALA A 85 1.31 -6.42 21.01
CA ALA A 85 0.01 -6.96 21.39
C ALA A 85 -0.64 -6.21 22.57
N ALA A 86 0.17 -5.75 23.52
CA ALA A 86 -0.31 -4.98 24.67
C ALA A 86 -0.68 -3.53 24.35
N GLU A 87 -0.04 -2.93 23.33
CA GLU A 87 -0.19 -1.50 22.99
C GLU A 87 -1.12 -1.26 21.78
N THR A 88 -1.41 -2.29 20.99
CA THR A 88 -2.18 -2.16 19.74
C THR A 88 -3.65 -1.82 19.99
N SER A 89 -4.25 -1.11 19.03
CA SER A 89 -5.70 -0.93 18.91
C SER A 89 -6.18 -1.44 17.57
N VAL A 90 -7.47 -1.74 17.45
CA VAL A 90 -8.04 -2.23 16.18
C VAL A 90 -7.94 -1.17 15.08
N PRO A 91 -7.58 -1.52 13.83
CA PRO A 91 -7.37 -0.54 12.77
C PRO A 91 -8.70 -0.11 12.15
N ASN A 92 -9.49 0.65 12.91
CA ASN A 92 -10.76 1.24 12.50
C ASN A 92 -10.73 2.77 12.67
N TRP A 93 -11.75 3.46 12.13
CA TRP A 93 -11.78 4.91 12.14
C TRP A 93 -11.89 5.53 13.53
N GLY A 94 -12.64 4.90 14.44
CA GLY A 94 -12.81 5.40 15.81
C GLY A 94 -11.48 5.43 16.57
N GLU A 95 -10.73 4.33 16.51
CA GLU A 95 -9.41 4.23 17.13
C GLU A 95 -8.37 5.10 16.43
N TRP A 96 -8.45 5.23 15.11
CA TRP A 96 -7.66 6.21 14.35
C TRP A 96 -7.83 7.62 14.92
N GLN A 97 -9.06 8.10 15.06
CA GLN A 97 -9.32 9.45 15.58
C GLN A 97 -8.78 9.61 17.00
N ARG A 98 -9.01 8.62 17.87
CA ARG A 98 -8.53 8.64 19.26
C ARG A 98 -7.00 8.74 19.34
N LEU A 99 -6.27 7.93 18.56
CA LEU A 99 -4.81 7.94 18.57
C LEU A 99 -4.23 9.19 17.89
N VAL A 100 -4.86 9.72 16.84
CA VAL A 100 -4.45 11.00 16.25
C VAL A 100 -4.60 12.15 17.25
N GLU A 101 -5.69 12.18 18.02
CA GLU A 101 -5.85 13.17 19.09
C GLU A 101 -4.78 13.04 20.16
N GLN A 102 -4.40 11.81 20.51
CA GLN A 102 -3.31 11.56 21.46
C GLN A 102 -1.97 12.05 20.90
N LEU A 103 -1.62 11.67 19.68
CA LEU A 103 -0.43 12.13 18.98
C LEU A 103 -0.38 13.67 18.91
N THR A 104 -1.50 14.31 18.58
CA THR A 104 -1.59 15.78 18.51
C THR A 104 -1.24 16.42 19.85
N ARG A 105 -1.77 15.89 20.97
CA ARG A 105 -1.44 16.38 22.32
C ARG A 105 0.03 16.19 22.66
N ASP A 106 0.59 15.04 22.34
CA ASP A 106 1.97 14.69 22.67
C ASP A 106 2.97 15.52 21.84
N VAL A 107 2.68 15.79 20.56
CA VAL A 107 3.45 16.72 19.71
C VAL A 107 3.36 18.14 20.23
N ALA A 108 2.16 18.62 20.60
CA ALA A 108 1.99 19.95 21.20
C ALA A 108 2.79 20.09 22.50
N GLN A 109 2.82 19.06 23.34
CA GLN A 109 3.63 19.04 24.56
C GLN A 109 5.13 19.10 24.27
N ALA A 110 5.62 18.38 23.27
CA ALA A 110 7.03 18.43 22.87
C ALA A 110 7.42 19.83 22.35
N ARG A 111 6.56 20.45 21.52
CA ARG A 111 6.76 21.82 21.02
C ARG A 111 6.75 22.85 22.14
N ALA A 112 5.87 22.71 23.13
CA ALA A 112 5.85 23.57 24.32
C ALA A 112 7.14 23.48 25.16
N ARG A 113 7.91 22.38 25.00
CA ARG A 113 9.24 22.19 25.60
C ARG A 113 10.39 22.61 24.67
N ASN A 114 10.09 23.31 23.57
CA ASN A 114 11.05 23.78 22.56
C ASN A 114 11.87 22.64 21.90
N LEU A 115 11.27 21.44 21.80
CA LEU A 115 11.84 20.33 21.05
C LEU A 115 11.42 20.41 19.58
N GLY A 116 12.32 20.05 18.67
CA GLY A 116 11.94 19.77 17.28
C GLY A 116 11.04 18.53 17.23
N THR A 117 10.12 18.45 16.29
CA THR A 117 9.12 17.37 16.23
C THR A 117 9.10 16.69 14.87
N VAL A 118 9.33 15.37 14.89
CA VAL A 118 9.31 14.52 13.69
C VAL A 118 8.25 13.44 13.88
N VAL A 119 7.35 13.34 12.90
CA VAL A 119 6.26 12.35 12.91
C VAL A 119 6.40 11.42 11.72
N TYR A 120 6.40 10.13 11.98
CA TYR A 120 6.35 9.09 10.96
C TYR A 120 4.94 8.54 10.87
N PHE A 121 4.37 8.51 9.67
CA PHE A 121 3.20 7.73 9.36
C PHE A 121 3.65 6.49 8.59
N ILE A 122 3.42 5.31 9.15
CA ILE A 122 3.84 4.04 8.58
C ILE A 122 2.59 3.20 8.32
N TYR A 123 2.45 2.71 7.10
CA TYR A 123 1.30 1.91 6.70
C TYR A 123 1.76 0.66 5.96
N ALA A 124 1.26 -0.50 6.38
CA ALA A 124 1.32 -1.75 5.64
C ALA A 124 -0.11 -2.28 5.46
N GLY A 125 -0.48 -2.62 4.23
CA GLY A 125 -1.81 -3.18 3.97
C GLY A 125 -2.28 -3.02 2.53
N HIS A 126 -3.59 -3.13 2.33
CA HIS A 126 -4.18 -2.96 1.02
C HIS A 126 -4.20 -1.50 0.56
N GLY A 127 -3.96 -1.31 -0.73
CA GLY A 127 -4.16 -0.04 -1.40
C GLY A 127 -4.72 -0.26 -2.80
N SER A 128 -5.55 0.66 -3.24
CA SER A 128 -6.21 0.59 -4.54
C SER A 128 -6.55 1.99 -5.04
N VAL A 129 -7.15 2.06 -6.22
CA VAL A 129 -7.56 3.32 -6.85
C VAL A 129 -9.03 3.28 -7.21
N HIS A 130 -9.79 4.26 -6.73
CA HIS A 130 -11.18 4.46 -7.08
C HIS A 130 -11.35 5.85 -7.70
N ASN A 131 -12.00 5.93 -8.87
CA ASN A 131 -12.25 7.20 -9.58
C ASN A 131 -11.01 8.09 -9.81
N GLY A 132 -9.82 7.48 -9.93
CA GLY A 132 -8.57 8.20 -10.14
C GLY A 132 -7.89 8.73 -8.88
N GLN A 133 -8.45 8.44 -7.70
CA GLN A 133 -7.89 8.73 -6.39
C GLN A 133 -7.39 7.45 -5.73
N GLY A 134 -6.12 7.44 -5.30
CA GLY A 134 -5.57 6.35 -4.51
C GLY A 134 -6.12 6.37 -3.09
N TYR A 135 -6.30 5.19 -2.52
CA TYR A 135 -6.65 5.01 -1.12
C TYR A 135 -5.93 3.81 -0.54
N VAL A 136 -5.73 3.85 0.77
CA VAL A 136 -5.42 2.70 1.61
C VAL A 136 -6.63 2.38 2.48
N THR A 137 -6.61 1.25 3.18
CA THR A 137 -7.79 0.79 3.91
C THR A 137 -7.55 0.69 5.41
N LEU A 138 -8.55 1.09 6.18
CA LEU A 138 -8.82 0.55 7.51
C LEU A 138 -9.82 -0.62 7.36
N GLU A 139 -10.08 -1.35 8.45
CA GLU A 139 -11.06 -2.46 8.44
C GLU A 139 -12.49 -1.98 8.14
N ASP A 140 -12.83 -0.74 8.47
CA ASP A 140 -14.19 -0.18 8.38
C ASP A 140 -14.34 0.93 7.34
N ARG A 141 -13.25 1.41 6.73
CA ARG A 141 -13.30 2.48 5.72
C ARG A 141 -12.07 2.57 4.84
N ARG A 142 -12.23 3.29 3.72
CA ARG A 142 -11.12 3.75 2.88
C ARG A 142 -10.52 5.04 3.46
N LEU A 143 -9.21 5.22 3.30
CA LEU A 143 -8.44 6.40 3.63
C LEU A 143 -7.76 6.93 2.36
N THR A 144 -8.19 8.10 1.93
CA THR A 144 -7.61 8.80 0.77
C THR A 144 -6.42 9.67 1.19
N GLY A 145 -5.67 10.19 0.21
CA GLY A 145 -4.65 11.20 0.48
C GLY A 145 -5.19 12.45 1.19
N GLU A 146 -6.44 12.82 0.91
CA GLU A 146 -7.12 13.94 1.58
C GLU A 146 -7.42 13.61 3.05
N ASP A 147 -7.87 12.39 3.34
CA ASP A 147 -8.09 11.92 4.72
C ASP A 147 -6.78 11.96 5.52
N LEU A 148 -5.65 11.58 4.92
CA LEU A 148 -4.34 11.67 5.55
C LEU A 148 -3.90 13.13 5.75
N ALA A 149 -4.05 13.96 4.72
CA ALA A 149 -3.67 15.37 4.77
C ALA A 149 -4.46 16.12 5.86
N LYS A 150 -5.79 16.06 5.81
CA LYS A 150 -6.69 16.76 6.74
C LYS A 150 -6.78 16.08 8.09
N GLY A 151 -6.82 14.76 8.11
CA GLY A 151 -7.08 13.96 9.30
C GLY A 151 -5.84 13.73 10.17
N LEU A 152 -4.63 13.75 9.60
CA LEU A 152 -3.39 13.54 10.34
C LEU A 152 -2.44 14.74 10.20
N ILE A 153 -2.00 15.07 8.98
CA ILE A 153 -0.86 15.99 8.77
C ILE A 153 -1.18 17.44 9.16
N GLN A 154 -2.38 17.93 8.82
CA GLN A 154 -2.79 19.29 9.18
C GLN A 154 -3.14 19.41 10.67
N ARG A 155 -3.56 18.32 11.33
CA ARG A 155 -3.86 18.32 12.77
C ARG A 155 -2.60 18.23 13.62
N VAL A 156 -1.67 17.39 13.19
CA VAL A 156 -0.40 17.17 13.86
C VAL A 156 0.58 18.20 13.31
N GLU A 157 0.64 19.36 13.97
CA GLU A 157 1.54 20.46 13.61
C GLU A 157 3.02 20.13 13.95
N ALA A 158 3.55 19.03 13.41
CA ALA A 158 4.96 18.68 13.52
C ALA A 158 5.83 19.52 12.56
N ASP A 159 7.11 19.64 12.88
CA ASP A 159 8.09 20.33 12.04
C ASP A 159 8.38 19.53 10.76
N GLN A 160 8.43 18.20 10.87
CA GLN A 160 8.58 17.27 9.75
C GLN A 160 7.63 16.07 9.87
N VAL A 161 7.12 15.62 8.72
CA VAL A 161 6.28 14.42 8.63
C VAL A 161 6.80 13.50 7.53
N HIS A 162 7.03 12.24 7.84
CA HIS A 162 7.48 11.24 6.86
C HIS A 162 6.42 10.17 6.67
N LEU A 163 6.03 9.89 5.42
CA LEU A 163 5.10 8.82 5.08
C LEU A 163 5.88 7.66 4.50
N ILE A 164 5.81 6.49 5.15
CA ILE A 164 6.36 5.22 4.67
C ILE A 164 5.16 4.30 4.40
N VAL A 165 4.87 4.01 3.13
CA VAL A 165 3.64 3.28 2.76
C VAL A 165 3.96 2.08 1.90
N ASP A 166 3.72 0.89 2.47
CA ASP A 166 3.72 -0.40 1.80
C ASP A 166 2.28 -0.80 1.45
N ALA A 167 1.82 -0.31 0.31
CA ALA A 167 0.53 -0.68 -0.24
C ALA A 167 0.55 -0.60 -1.76
N CYS A 168 -0.20 -1.49 -2.41
CA CYS A 168 -0.46 -1.41 -3.83
C CYS A 168 -1.01 -0.02 -4.19
N SER A 169 -0.54 0.60 -5.27
CA SER A 169 -1.02 1.92 -5.71
C SER A 169 -0.82 3.07 -4.70
N SER A 170 0.03 2.92 -3.67
CA SER A 170 0.25 3.94 -2.63
C SER A 170 0.74 5.28 -3.17
N TYR A 171 1.42 5.27 -4.31
CA TYR A 171 1.78 6.46 -5.09
C TYR A 171 0.59 7.42 -5.30
N PHE A 172 -0.61 6.88 -5.54
CA PHE A 172 -1.80 7.68 -5.80
C PHE A 172 -2.46 8.28 -4.54
N LEU A 173 -1.91 8.01 -3.34
CA LEU A 173 -2.23 8.80 -2.16
C LEU A 173 -1.69 10.21 -2.29
N ALA A 174 -0.47 10.37 -2.83
CA ALA A 174 0.23 11.65 -2.89
C ALA A 174 0.15 12.35 -4.26
N TYR A 175 -0.13 11.60 -5.34
CA TYR A 175 -0.18 12.12 -6.71
C TYR A 175 -1.49 11.72 -7.41
N GLY A 176 -2.21 12.68 -7.99
CA GLY A 176 -3.42 12.38 -8.78
C GLY A 176 -3.09 11.69 -10.11
N ARG A 177 -4.00 10.84 -10.63
CA ARG A 177 -3.86 10.24 -11.97
C ARG A 177 -4.00 11.29 -13.07
N GLY A 178 -2.96 11.60 -13.85
CA GLY A 178 -3.03 12.54 -14.98
C GLY A 178 -4.12 12.19 -16.03
N PRO A 179 -4.73 13.18 -16.70
CA PRO A 179 -5.72 12.91 -17.74
C PRO A 179 -5.05 12.28 -18.96
N GLY A 180 -5.36 11.01 -19.24
CA GLY A 180 -5.00 10.38 -20.50
C GLY A 180 -5.71 11.04 -21.68
N GLY A 181 -4.97 11.44 -22.71
CA GLY A 181 -5.49 12.15 -23.88
C GLY A 181 -5.63 13.66 -23.67
N GLN A 182 -5.29 14.43 -24.73
CA GLN A 182 -5.17 15.90 -24.80
C GLN A 182 -5.63 16.69 -23.57
N ARG A 183 -4.67 17.42 -22.97
CA ARG A 183 -4.82 18.33 -21.83
C ARG A 183 -6.14 19.09 -21.87
N ARG A 184 -7.12 18.64 -21.08
CA ARG A 184 -8.25 19.47 -20.65
C ARG A 184 -8.08 19.77 -19.17
N PRO A 185 -8.11 21.05 -18.76
CA PRO A 185 -8.03 21.42 -17.36
C PRO A 185 -9.32 21.00 -16.68
N LEU A 186 -9.29 19.89 -15.94
CA LEU A 186 -10.36 19.51 -15.02
C LEU A 186 -9.99 20.06 -13.64
N LYS A 187 -10.81 20.98 -13.12
CA LYS A 187 -10.81 21.38 -11.71
C LYS A 187 -11.12 20.13 -10.87
N GLY A 188 -10.20 19.73 -10.00
CA GLY A 188 -10.32 18.53 -9.15
C GLY A 188 -9.00 17.82 -8.84
N PHE A 189 -7.93 18.14 -9.57
CA PHE A 189 -6.58 17.60 -9.30
C PHE A 189 -5.85 18.24 -8.11
N SER A 190 -6.33 19.38 -7.60
CA SER A 190 -5.60 20.17 -6.60
C SER A 190 -5.68 19.60 -5.17
N GLU A 191 -6.56 18.64 -4.90
CA GLU A 191 -6.77 18.16 -3.53
C GLU A 191 -5.91 16.92 -3.20
N VAL A 192 -5.66 16.04 -4.18
CA VAL A 192 -4.72 14.90 -4.03
C VAL A 192 -3.27 15.39 -3.94
N ALA A 193 -2.96 16.54 -4.55
CA ALA A 193 -1.64 17.16 -4.51
C ALA A 193 -1.23 17.70 -3.13
N GLN A 194 -2.16 17.85 -2.17
CA GLN A 194 -1.90 18.47 -0.86
C GLN A 194 -0.79 17.78 -0.06
N LEU A 195 -0.70 16.45 -0.11
CA LEU A 195 0.39 15.70 0.55
C LEU A 195 1.75 15.96 -0.10
N SER A 196 1.78 16.14 -1.43
CA SER A 196 3.01 16.41 -2.18
C SER A 196 3.44 17.87 -2.15
N GLU A 197 2.49 18.79 -1.93
CA GLU A 197 2.70 20.24 -1.91
C GLU A 197 3.09 20.77 -0.51
N ASP A 198 2.79 20.05 0.58
CA ASP A 198 3.26 20.41 1.92
C ASP A 198 4.77 20.16 2.03
N GLY A 199 5.54 21.25 2.15
CA GLY A 199 7.00 21.22 2.22
C GLY A 199 7.58 20.50 3.44
N ARG A 200 6.78 20.25 4.49
CA ARG A 200 7.20 19.48 5.68
C ARG A 200 7.15 17.98 5.44
N VAL A 201 6.42 17.56 4.42
CA VAL A 201 6.14 16.15 4.16
C VAL A 201 7.26 15.54 3.31
N GLY A 202 7.79 14.41 3.75
CA GLY A 202 8.60 13.50 2.94
C GLY A 202 7.85 12.20 2.67
N LEU A 203 8.10 11.58 1.52
CA LEU A 203 7.36 10.42 1.01
C LEU A 203 8.31 9.30 0.64
N LEU A 204 8.07 8.10 1.16
CA LEU A 204 8.69 6.85 0.77
C LEU A 204 7.59 5.82 0.50
N LEU A 205 7.24 5.65 -0.77
CA LEU A 205 6.03 4.93 -1.18
C LEU A 205 6.40 3.73 -2.06
N SER A 206 5.77 2.58 -1.81
CA SER A 206 5.83 1.44 -2.72
C SER A 206 5.01 1.71 -3.98
N THR A 207 5.64 1.70 -5.16
CA THR A 207 4.98 2.02 -6.44
C THR A 207 4.72 0.80 -7.33
N SER A 208 5.02 -0.40 -6.85
CA SER A 208 4.77 -1.64 -7.59
C SER A 208 3.26 -1.80 -7.92
N SER A 209 2.97 -2.09 -9.20
CA SER A 209 1.59 -2.20 -9.69
C SER A 209 0.90 -3.47 -9.18
N ALA A 210 -0.38 -3.33 -8.82
CA ALA A 210 -1.22 -4.25 -8.04
C ALA A 210 -1.53 -5.64 -8.65
N ARG A 211 -0.56 -6.40 -9.15
CA ARG A 211 -0.81 -7.79 -9.57
C ARG A 211 0.21 -8.76 -8.98
N ALA A 212 -0.31 -9.54 -8.03
CA ALA A 212 0.34 -10.35 -7.01
C ALA A 212 0.79 -9.50 -5.81
N SER A 213 0.06 -9.62 -4.70
CA SER A 213 0.47 -9.15 -3.38
C SER A 213 1.84 -9.74 -3.09
N HIS A 214 2.90 -8.93 -3.09
CA HIS A 214 4.26 -9.39 -2.79
C HIS A 214 4.45 -9.51 -1.26
N GLU A 215 3.50 -10.15 -0.58
CA GLU A 215 3.67 -10.67 0.77
C GLU A 215 4.38 -12.01 0.65
N TRP A 216 5.60 -12.10 1.18
CA TRP A 216 6.45 -13.26 0.95
C TRP A 216 6.66 -14.02 2.26
N GLU A 217 6.31 -15.31 2.25
CA GLU A 217 6.34 -16.20 3.42
C GLU A 217 7.73 -16.28 4.09
N ALA A 218 8.82 -16.16 3.31
CA ALA A 218 10.19 -16.23 3.84
C ALA A 218 10.64 -15.01 4.65
N PHE A 219 10.02 -13.84 4.46
CA PHE A 219 10.24 -12.66 5.31
C PHE A 219 9.12 -12.47 6.33
N GLN A 220 8.01 -13.19 6.17
CA GLN A 220 6.76 -12.99 6.90
C GLN A 220 6.37 -11.50 6.91
N SER A 221 6.52 -10.83 5.77
CA SER A 221 6.55 -9.37 5.63
C SER A 221 6.29 -8.97 4.17
N GLY A 222 5.81 -7.76 3.94
CA GLY A 222 5.93 -7.08 2.65
C GLY A 222 7.40 -6.82 2.31
N VAL A 223 7.81 -7.14 1.08
CA VAL A 223 9.21 -7.01 0.62
C VAL A 223 9.75 -5.59 0.84
N PHE A 224 8.97 -4.58 0.44
CA PHE A 224 9.34 -3.17 0.62
C PHE A 224 9.48 -2.82 2.11
N SER A 225 8.55 -3.27 2.96
CA SER A 225 8.65 -3.05 4.40
C SER A 225 9.92 -3.65 5.02
N HIS A 226 10.31 -4.85 4.61
CA HIS A 226 11.55 -5.46 5.08
C HIS A 226 12.80 -4.71 4.60
N GLU A 227 12.83 -4.29 3.34
CA GLU A 227 13.96 -3.55 2.78
C GLU A 227 14.14 -2.19 3.45
N VAL A 228 13.04 -1.45 3.63
CA VAL A 228 13.08 -0.16 4.33
C VAL A 228 13.54 -0.34 5.76
N ARG A 229 12.99 -1.30 6.52
CA ARG A 229 13.46 -1.59 7.89
C ARG A 229 14.95 -1.95 7.91
N SER A 230 15.43 -2.76 6.98
CA SER A 230 16.85 -3.12 6.89
C SER A 230 17.74 -1.88 6.73
N GLY A 231 17.33 -0.96 5.84
CA GLY A 231 18.01 0.33 5.68
C GLY A 231 17.95 1.21 6.94
N LEU A 232 16.79 1.28 7.59
CA LEU A 232 16.57 2.06 8.81
C LEU A 232 17.22 1.46 10.08
N TYR A 233 17.59 0.18 10.05
CA TYR A 233 18.50 -0.39 11.05
C TYR A 233 19.93 0.14 10.89
N GLY A 234 20.26 0.80 9.78
CA GLY A 234 21.58 1.39 9.51
C GLY A 234 22.27 0.84 8.26
N ALA A 235 21.72 -0.21 7.62
CA ALA A 235 22.35 -0.77 6.42
C ALA A 235 22.39 0.19 5.23
N ALA A 236 21.54 1.22 5.23
CA ALA A 236 21.52 2.24 4.19
C ALA A 236 22.47 3.43 4.47
N ASP A 237 22.89 3.63 5.72
CA ASP A 237 23.82 4.71 6.13
C ASP A 237 25.22 4.39 5.59
N VAL A 238 25.52 4.93 4.41
CA VAL A 238 26.69 4.53 3.63
C VAL A 238 27.90 5.41 3.93
N ASP A 239 27.70 6.65 4.37
CA ASP A 239 28.79 7.52 4.83
C ASP A 239 29.06 7.41 6.33
N GLY A 240 28.20 6.73 7.09
CA GLY A 240 28.41 6.45 8.51
C GLY A 240 28.19 7.67 9.39
N ASP A 241 27.37 8.63 8.94
CA ASP A 241 27.08 9.84 9.70
C ASP A 241 26.02 9.63 10.81
N GLY A 242 25.49 8.40 10.93
CA GLY A 242 24.47 8.03 11.90
C GLY A 242 23.07 8.55 11.52
N ARG A 243 22.86 8.89 10.24
CA ARG A 243 21.59 9.31 9.65
C ARG A 243 21.40 8.52 8.36
N VAL A 244 20.16 8.41 7.92
CA VAL A 244 19.86 7.84 6.59
C VAL A 244 19.10 8.88 5.82
N SER A 245 19.64 9.28 4.67
CA SER A 245 19.02 10.21 3.74
C SER A 245 17.95 9.54 2.86
N TYR A 246 17.07 10.36 2.28
CA TYR A 246 16.13 9.90 1.25
C TYR A 246 16.85 9.32 0.02
N ARG A 247 18.06 9.79 -0.28
CA ARG A 247 18.87 9.29 -1.39
C ARG A 247 19.41 7.89 -1.08
N GLU A 248 19.99 7.71 0.10
CA GLU A 248 20.53 6.43 0.56
C GLU A 248 19.45 5.36 0.65
N ILE A 249 18.33 5.63 1.33
CA ILE A 249 17.29 4.62 1.47
C ILE A 249 16.68 4.21 0.12
N ALA A 250 16.53 5.16 -0.81
CA ALA A 250 15.97 4.86 -2.12
C ALA A 250 16.97 4.07 -2.99
N ALA A 251 18.24 4.48 -2.99
CA ALA A 251 19.31 3.75 -3.65
C ALA A 251 19.50 2.34 -3.08
N PHE A 252 19.38 2.19 -1.75
CA PHE A 252 19.46 0.91 -1.05
C PHE A 252 18.34 -0.04 -1.47
N VAL A 253 17.08 0.42 -1.46
CA VAL A 253 15.90 -0.36 -1.88
C VAL A 253 15.98 -0.72 -3.36
N GLU A 254 16.37 0.22 -4.23
CA GLU A 254 16.54 -0.06 -5.66
C GLU A 254 17.64 -1.09 -5.90
N ARG A 255 18.78 -0.95 -5.20
CA ARG A 255 19.91 -1.86 -5.31
C ARG A 255 19.59 -3.26 -4.81
N ALA A 256 18.85 -3.38 -3.71
CA ALA A 256 18.38 -4.66 -3.17
C ALA A 256 17.65 -5.48 -4.23
N ASN A 257 16.92 -4.82 -5.12
CA ASN A 257 16.07 -5.45 -6.13
C ASN A 257 16.69 -5.51 -7.54
N ALA A 258 17.85 -4.90 -7.75
CA ALA A 258 18.43 -4.72 -9.08
C ALA A 258 18.79 -6.03 -9.80
N ALA A 259 19.05 -7.12 -9.06
CA ALA A 259 19.32 -8.43 -9.65
C ALA A 259 18.08 -9.14 -10.22
N ILE A 260 16.87 -8.70 -9.85
CA ILE A 260 15.61 -9.27 -10.36
C ILE A 260 15.51 -8.93 -11.86
N PRO A 261 15.61 -9.89 -12.80
CA PRO A 261 15.73 -9.57 -14.22
C PRO A 261 14.45 -8.98 -14.82
N ASN A 262 13.29 -9.46 -14.35
CA ASN A 262 11.99 -9.01 -14.83
C ASN A 262 11.53 -7.79 -14.02
N GLU A 263 11.55 -6.63 -14.64
CA GLU A 263 11.14 -5.35 -14.04
C GLU A 263 9.71 -5.37 -13.47
N ARG A 264 8.83 -6.23 -14.01
CA ARG A 264 7.47 -6.39 -13.49
C ARG A 264 7.43 -6.96 -12.07
N PHE A 265 8.41 -7.79 -11.71
CA PHE A 265 8.52 -8.39 -10.37
C PHE A 265 9.51 -7.64 -9.49
N ARG A 266 10.11 -6.56 -10.00
CA ARG A 266 11.04 -5.74 -9.24
C ARG A 266 10.24 -4.73 -8.42
N PRO A 267 10.29 -4.76 -7.08
CA PRO A 267 9.78 -3.69 -6.25
C PRO A 267 10.32 -2.34 -6.73
N GLN A 268 9.43 -1.35 -6.74
CA GLN A 268 9.77 0.03 -7.09
C GLN A 268 9.43 0.93 -5.91
N VAL A 269 10.29 1.91 -5.69
CA VAL A 269 10.15 2.89 -4.62
C VAL A 269 10.04 4.29 -5.21
N HIS A 270 9.13 5.08 -4.67
CA HIS A 270 9.09 6.52 -4.89
C HIS A 270 9.57 7.22 -3.63
N ALA A 271 10.66 7.96 -3.76
CA ALA A 271 11.24 8.74 -2.67
C ALA A 271 11.17 10.23 -3.00
N ARG A 272 10.60 11.01 -2.09
CA ARG A 272 10.60 12.48 -2.15
C ARG A 272 10.96 13.04 -0.76
N PRO A 273 12.12 13.68 -0.59
CA PRO A 273 12.43 14.37 0.66
C PRO A 273 11.46 15.53 0.94
N PRO A 274 11.29 15.96 2.21
CA PRO A 274 10.73 17.26 2.54
C PRO A 274 11.49 18.39 1.83
N LYS A 275 10.84 19.55 1.65
CA LYS A 275 11.42 20.69 0.93
C LYS A 275 12.74 21.16 1.54
N ASP A 276 12.80 21.18 2.87
CA ASP A 276 13.93 21.71 3.63
C ASP A 276 14.67 20.60 4.42
N GLY A 277 14.51 19.33 4.04
CA GLY A 277 15.12 18.20 4.76
C GLY A 277 15.60 17.10 3.83
N THR A 278 16.81 16.57 4.05
CA THR A 278 17.40 15.48 3.27
C THR A 278 17.33 14.13 3.97
N TRP A 279 17.19 14.14 5.29
CA TRP A 279 17.23 12.96 6.14
C TRP A 279 15.85 12.31 6.25
N LEU A 280 15.81 10.99 6.14
CA LEU A 280 14.63 10.19 6.45
C LEU A 280 14.61 9.81 7.94
N VAL A 281 15.75 9.43 8.52
CA VAL A 281 15.86 9.04 9.93
C VAL A 281 17.21 9.42 10.52
N VAL A 282 17.23 9.68 11.83
CA VAL A 282 18.44 9.88 12.64
C VAL A 282 18.61 8.66 13.54
N LEU A 283 19.72 7.95 13.40
CA LEU A 283 20.03 6.72 14.13
C LEU A 283 20.81 6.96 15.42
N GLY A 284 21.37 8.16 15.61
CA GLY A 284 22.44 8.46 16.58
C GLY A 284 22.36 7.78 17.95
N LYS A 285 21.21 7.82 18.64
CA LYS A 285 21.06 7.15 19.94
C LYS A 285 21.07 5.63 19.82
N ALA A 286 20.43 5.08 18.80
CA ALA A 286 20.44 3.64 18.54
C ALA A 286 21.84 3.14 18.15
N MET A 287 22.72 4.00 17.63
CA MET A 287 24.11 3.66 17.31
C MET A 287 25.02 3.51 18.55
N GLU A 288 24.57 3.89 19.75
CA GLU A 288 25.30 3.60 21.00
C GLU A 288 25.43 2.09 21.23
N HIS A 289 24.41 1.32 20.82
CA HIS A 289 24.43 -0.13 20.77
C HIS A 289 24.42 -0.59 19.31
N ARG A 290 25.56 -1.02 18.78
CA ARG A 290 25.66 -1.31 17.33
C ARG A 290 26.48 -2.54 17.01
N ILE A 291 26.24 -3.06 15.81
CA ILE A 291 27.03 -4.08 15.15
C ILE A 291 27.84 -3.38 14.06
N GLU A 292 29.16 -3.56 14.07
CA GLU A 292 30.06 -3.01 13.05
C GLU A 292 30.55 -4.12 12.12
N VAL A 293 30.29 -3.94 10.83
CA VAL A 293 30.89 -4.72 9.74
C VAL A 293 32.03 -3.89 9.17
N ASP A 294 33.24 -4.46 9.17
CA ASP A 294 34.48 -3.76 8.82
C ASP A 294 34.67 -3.53 7.32
N GLY A 295 33.85 -4.19 6.49
CA GLY A 295 33.88 -4.04 5.05
C GLY A 295 35.08 -4.68 4.36
N GLN A 296 35.89 -5.51 5.02
CA GLN A 296 37.09 -6.09 4.40
C GLN A 296 36.76 -6.89 3.13
N GLU A 297 35.62 -7.59 3.14
CA GLU A 297 35.10 -8.35 2.01
C GLU A 297 33.67 -7.91 1.72
N ALA A 298 33.23 -8.11 0.46
CA ALA A 298 31.82 -8.01 0.13
C ALA A 298 31.07 -9.22 0.70
N GLN A 299 30.01 -8.97 1.46
CA GLN A 299 29.30 -10.02 2.18
C GLN A 299 27.79 -9.72 2.19
N HIS A 300 26.99 -10.71 1.79
CA HIS A 300 25.54 -10.70 1.99
C HIS A 300 25.25 -11.24 3.38
N LEU A 301 24.69 -10.39 4.24
CA LEU A 301 24.49 -10.64 5.66
C LEU A 301 23.02 -10.46 6.05
N ARG A 302 22.55 -11.34 6.92
CA ARG A 302 21.19 -11.36 7.45
C ARG A 302 21.22 -11.36 8.97
N LEU A 303 20.50 -10.43 9.59
CA LEU A 303 20.37 -10.28 11.03
C LEU A 303 19.02 -10.84 11.51
N GLU A 304 19.06 -11.79 12.43
CA GLU A 304 17.88 -12.42 13.04
C GLU A 304 17.99 -12.40 14.56
N ASP A 305 16.85 -12.38 15.26
CA ASP A 305 16.80 -12.51 16.71
C ASP A 305 16.70 -13.98 17.18
N SER A 306 16.73 -14.18 18.50
CA SER A 306 16.63 -15.52 19.09
C SER A 306 15.29 -16.25 18.89
N ARG A 307 14.26 -15.54 18.43
CA ARG A 307 12.94 -16.08 18.08
C ARG A 307 12.84 -16.42 16.60
N GLY A 308 13.88 -16.14 15.81
CA GLY A 308 13.88 -16.29 14.36
C GLY A 308 13.23 -15.13 13.61
N VAL A 309 12.98 -13.99 14.28
CA VAL A 309 12.48 -12.79 13.61
C VAL A 309 13.62 -12.15 12.84
N ARG A 310 13.45 -12.02 11.53
CA ARG A 310 14.42 -11.32 10.67
C ARG A 310 14.30 -9.82 10.81
N LEU A 311 15.40 -9.20 11.24
CA LEU A 311 15.48 -7.78 11.55
C LEU A 311 15.96 -6.98 10.34
N ALA A 312 17.07 -7.40 9.73
CA ALA A 312 17.69 -6.72 8.61
C ALA A 312 18.38 -7.70 7.65
N ASP A 313 18.42 -7.35 6.37
CA ASP A 313 19.19 -8.03 5.33
C ASP A 313 19.91 -6.97 4.48
N PHE A 314 21.18 -7.19 4.15
CA PHE A 314 22.00 -6.23 3.42
C PHE A 314 23.23 -6.90 2.81
N HIS A 315 23.86 -6.21 1.85
CA HIS A 315 25.08 -6.66 1.22
C HIS A 315 26.07 -5.51 1.10
N ASN A 316 27.07 -5.47 1.96
CA ASN A 316 28.11 -4.44 1.89
C ASN A 316 29.08 -4.75 0.74
N ALA A 317 29.56 -3.73 0.03
CA ALA A 317 30.69 -3.91 -0.88
C ALA A 317 32.01 -4.12 -0.12
N SER A 318 33.03 -4.62 -0.83
CA SER A 318 34.40 -4.61 -0.29
C SER A 318 34.90 -3.18 -0.17
N GLY A 319 35.50 -2.85 0.96
CA GLY A 319 35.87 -1.50 1.37
C GLY A 319 34.75 -0.69 2.02
N GLN A 320 33.49 -1.15 1.98
CA GLN A 320 32.35 -0.44 2.56
C GLN A 320 32.07 -0.93 3.97
N ARG A 321 32.29 -0.07 4.97
CA ARG A 321 31.87 -0.34 6.36
C ARG A 321 30.34 -0.19 6.47
N THR A 322 29.76 -0.94 7.40
CA THR A 322 28.33 -0.88 7.70
C THR A 322 28.12 -0.94 9.21
N TRP A 323 27.17 -0.14 9.70
CA TRP A 323 26.79 -0.10 11.11
C TRP A 323 25.31 -0.39 11.23
N LEU A 324 24.95 -1.29 12.15
CA LEU A 324 23.56 -1.63 12.43
C LEU A 324 23.21 -1.32 13.86
N ALA A 325 22.07 -0.68 14.08
CA ALA A 325 21.43 -0.53 15.38
C ALA A 325 21.15 -1.92 15.93
N ARG A 326 21.54 -2.14 17.18
CA ARG A 326 21.42 -3.43 17.84
C ARG A 326 20.27 -3.37 18.85
N PRO A 327 19.16 -4.08 18.62
CA PRO A 327 18.13 -4.25 19.64
C PRO A 327 18.72 -4.81 20.93
N ILE A 328 18.32 -4.23 22.06
CA ILE A 328 18.67 -4.71 23.40
C ILE A 328 17.46 -5.41 24.04
N GLY A 329 17.72 -6.41 24.89
CA GLY A 329 16.67 -7.10 25.65
C GLY A 329 15.89 -8.18 24.89
N THR A 330 16.22 -8.48 23.62
CA THR A 330 15.58 -9.52 22.80
C THR A 330 16.34 -10.86 22.79
N GLY A 331 17.30 -11.02 23.71
CA GLY A 331 18.22 -12.16 23.74
C GLY A 331 19.39 -12.00 22.76
N PRO A 332 20.13 -13.08 22.45
CA PRO A 332 21.20 -13.04 21.47
C PRO A 332 20.64 -12.79 20.06
N LEU A 333 21.40 -12.08 19.24
CA LEU A 333 21.16 -11.94 17.82
C LEU A 333 22.08 -12.88 17.04
N TYR A 334 21.70 -13.17 15.81
CA TYR A 334 22.45 -14.03 14.90
C TYR A 334 22.62 -13.29 13.58
N LEU A 335 23.87 -13.06 13.19
CA LEU A 335 24.21 -12.49 11.89
C LEU A 335 24.73 -13.61 11.00
N ARG A 336 24.02 -13.93 9.92
CA ARG A 336 24.35 -15.02 9.01
C ARG A 336 24.89 -14.49 7.69
N ARG A 337 26.02 -15.02 7.23
CA ARG A 337 26.57 -14.80 5.90
C ARG A 337 25.91 -15.78 4.92
N MET A 338 25.24 -15.24 3.91
CA MET A 338 24.45 -16.03 2.96
C MET A 338 25.31 -16.84 1.98
N GLY A 339 26.50 -16.35 1.65
CA GLY A 339 27.38 -16.99 0.66
C GLY A 339 27.99 -18.33 1.09
N ASP A 340 28.29 -18.52 2.38
CA ASP A 340 28.92 -19.75 2.91
C ASP A 340 28.17 -20.36 4.12
N GLY A 341 27.09 -19.71 4.57
CA GLY A 341 26.29 -20.17 5.70
C GLY A 341 26.98 -20.02 7.07
N ARG A 342 28.07 -19.24 7.17
CA ARG A 342 28.65 -18.89 8.47
C ARG A 342 27.70 -18.00 9.26
N GLU A 343 27.62 -18.25 10.55
CA GLU A 343 26.76 -17.52 11.47
C GLU A 343 27.59 -16.96 12.62
N TYR A 344 27.30 -15.73 13.01
CA TYR A 344 27.93 -15.03 14.10
C TYR A 344 26.88 -14.79 15.17
N ARG A 345 27.07 -15.41 16.32
CA ARG A 345 26.24 -15.16 17.49
C ARG A 345 26.70 -13.87 18.16
N ILE A 346 25.75 -12.97 18.40
CA ILE A 346 25.94 -11.68 19.01
C ILE A 346 25.21 -11.69 20.35
N ASP A 347 25.95 -11.77 21.44
CA ASP A 347 25.39 -11.71 22.79
C ASP A 347 25.05 -10.25 23.19
N SER A 348 24.41 -10.09 24.35
CA SER A 348 23.92 -8.79 24.84
C SER A 348 25.03 -7.78 25.18
N MET A 349 26.27 -8.24 25.37
CA MET A 349 27.44 -7.42 25.71
C MET A 349 28.65 -7.86 24.87
N PRO A 350 29.58 -6.95 24.53
CA PRO A 350 29.59 -5.50 24.79
C PRO A 350 28.54 -4.74 23.96
N GLU A 351 28.33 -3.45 24.25
CA GLU A 351 27.33 -2.61 23.54
C GLU A 351 27.63 -2.42 22.04
N VAL A 352 28.91 -2.26 21.72
CA VAL A 352 29.44 -2.18 20.36
C VAL A 352 30.12 -3.49 20.01
N VAL A 353 29.63 -4.16 18.98
CA VAL A 353 30.14 -5.47 18.56
C VAL A 353 30.79 -5.34 17.19
N GLN A 354 32.10 -5.57 17.14
CA GLN A 354 32.82 -5.68 15.86
C GLN A 354 32.67 -7.11 15.34
N LEU A 355 32.08 -7.28 14.17
CA LEU A 355 31.83 -8.61 13.60
C LEU A 355 33.13 -9.41 13.42
N ALA A 356 34.22 -8.74 13.03
CA ALA A 356 35.54 -9.33 12.84
C ALA A 356 36.16 -9.91 14.14
N ALA A 357 35.69 -9.47 15.31
CA ALA A 357 36.13 -10.01 16.60
C ALA A 357 35.37 -11.28 17.01
N LEU A 358 34.30 -11.65 16.30
CA LEU A 358 33.49 -12.82 16.60
C LEU A 358 34.02 -14.06 15.88
N THR A 359 33.88 -15.22 16.52
CA THR A 359 34.20 -16.50 15.90
C THR A 359 32.98 -17.03 15.14
N PRO A 360 33.07 -17.25 13.82
CA PRO A 360 31.95 -17.79 13.05
C PRO A 360 31.67 -19.25 13.43
N GLN A 361 30.40 -19.61 13.41
CA GLN A 361 29.90 -20.97 13.60
C GLN A 361 29.21 -21.43 12.32
N GLN A 362 29.09 -22.74 12.12
CA GLN A 362 28.34 -23.26 10.98
C GLN A 362 26.84 -23.23 11.32
N ALA A 363 26.03 -22.63 10.45
CA ALA A 363 24.59 -22.62 10.62
C ALA A 363 24.05 -24.05 10.69
N ARG A 364 23.19 -24.33 11.67
CA ARG A 364 22.64 -25.67 11.92
C ARG A 364 21.57 -26.10 10.91
N THR A 365 21.06 -25.16 10.11
CA THR A 365 19.96 -25.38 9.17
C THR A 365 20.23 -24.67 7.84
N ALA A 366 20.10 -25.38 6.72
CA ALA A 366 20.11 -24.79 5.38
C ALA A 366 18.67 -24.56 4.94
N ASP A 367 18.36 -23.34 4.47
CA ASP A 367 17.09 -23.06 3.79
C ASP A 367 17.10 -23.81 2.45
N ARG A 368 16.05 -24.57 2.12
CA ARG A 368 15.93 -25.34 0.85
C ARG A 368 14.55 -25.11 0.23
N GLY A 369 14.49 -24.93 -1.10
CA GLY A 369 13.23 -24.88 -1.86
C GLY A 369 13.29 -23.96 -3.10
N ALA A 370 12.30 -24.04 -3.99
CA ALA A 370 12.21 -23.20 -5.19
C ALA A 370 11.90 -21.73 -4.89
N GLU A 371 11.16 -21.46 -3.80
CA GLU A 371 10.92 -20.09 -3.32
C GLU A 371 12.24 -19.42 -2.91
N HIS A 372 13.20 -20.18 -2.36
CA HIS A 372 14.55 -19.73 -2.01
C HIS A 372 15.35 -19.15 -3.19
N GLU A 373 15.18 -19.67 -4.41
CA GLU A 373 15.91 -19.17 -5.58
C GLU A 373 15.47 -17.75 -5.99
N ALA A 374 14.17 -17.45 -5.93
CA ALA A 374 13.68 -16.09 -6.19
C ALA A 374 14.10 -15.12 -5.07
N PHE A 375 14.12 -15.58 -3.81
CA PHE A 375 14.60 -14.82 -2.65
C PHE A 375 16.11 -14.52 -2.71
N SER A 376 16.92 -15.43 -3.29
CA SER A 376 18.37 -15.26 -3.34
C SER A 376 18.83 -14.07 -4.18
N LEU A 377 17.95 -13.48 -5.00
CA LEU A 377 18.27 -12.31 -5.82
C LEU A 377 18.15 -11.00 -5.03
N ILE A 378 17.27 -10.92 -4.03
CA ILE A 378 17.15 -9.73 -3.20
C ILE A 378 18.41 -9.61 -2.34
N PHE A 379 18.99 -8.41 -2.29
CA PHE A 379 20.28 -8.12 -1.66
C PHE A 379 21.47 -8.92 -2.22
N SER A 380 21.32 -9.60 -3.37
CA SER A 380 22.43 -10.36 -3.97
C SER A 380 23.57 -9.49 -4.50
N LEU A 381 23.32 -8.19 -4.70
CA LEU A 381 24.29 -7.23 -5.21
C LEU A 381 24.79 -6.31 -4.09
N PRO A 382 26.10 -5.98 -4.07
CA PRO A 382 26.68 -5.12 -3.05
C PRO A 382 26.17 -3.68 -3.17
N TYR A 383 25.98 -3.03 -2.03
CA TYR A 383 25.62 -1.64 -1.84
C TYR A 383 26.82 -0.87 -1.24
N ASP A 384 27.10 0.30 -1.81
CA ASP A 384 28.21 1.17 -1.43
C ASP A 384 27.95 2.63 -1.81
N ARG A 385 28.93 3.49 -1.53
CA ARG A 385 28.82 4.93 -1.83
C ARG A 385 28.62 5.22 -3.31
N GLN A 386 29.17 4.44 -4.22
CA GLN A 386 29.03 4.67 -5.66
C GLN A 386 27.58 4.48 -6.10
N VAL A 387 26.87 3.50 -5.53
CA VAL A 387 25.44 3.29 -5.76
C VAL A 387 24.63 4.52 -5.35
N VAL A 388 24.95 5.14 -4.21
CA VAL A 388 24.27 6.35 -3.71
C VAL A 388 24.60 7.59 -4.54
N ASP A 389 25.87 7.77 -4.89
CA ASP A 389 26.32 8.92 -5.69
C ASP A 389 25.72 8.89 -7.10
N ALA A 390 25.52 7.69 -7.66
CA ALA A 390 24.89 7.48 -8.97
C ALA A 390 23.34 7.53 -8.95
N TYR A 391 22.73 7.55 -7.76
CA TYR A 391 21.27 7.56 -7.65
C TYR A 391 20.70 8.95 -7.95
N ASP A 392 19.72 8.97 -8.86
CA ASP A 392 18.91 10.13 -9.18
C ASP A 392 17.46 9.89 -8.80
N PHE A 393 16.86 10.86 -8.13
CA PHE A 393 15.43 10.81 -7.82
C PHE A 393 14.63 10.77 -9.11
N GLN A 394 13.81 9.73 -9.26
CA GLN A 394 12.92 9.62 -10.41
C GLN A 394 11.88 10.74 -10.39
N ALA A 395 11.61 11.31 -11.56
CA ALA A 395 10.51 12.24 -11.72
C ALA A 395 9.18 11.53 -11.41
N PRO A 396 8.18 12.22 -10.84
CA PRO A 396 6.89 11.63 -10.56
C PRO A 396 6.30 10.97 -11.82
N VAL A 397 6.18 9.64 -11.82
CA VAL A 397 5.60 8.89 -12.93
C VAL A 397 4.09 9.17 -12.95
N LEU A 398 3.61 9.89 -13.94
CA LEU A 398 2.18 9.95 -14.25
C LEU A 398 1.78 8.61 -14.88
N LEU A 399 1.52 7.61 -14.04
CA LEU A 399 1.08 6.30 -14.51
C LEU A 399 -0.22 6.45 -15.31
N GLU A 400 -0.15 6.16 -16.61
CA GLU A 400 -1.31 6.13 -17.49
C GLU A 400 -2.31 5.10 -16.95
N ALA A 401 -3.56 5.52 -16.79
CA ALA A 401 -4.60 4.63 -16.33
C ALA A 401 -4.71 3.43 -17.28
N GLU A 402 -4.58 2.20 -16.75
CA GLU A 402 -5.14 1.05 -17.48
C GLU A 402 -6.58 1.42 -17.83
N PRO A 403 -7.00 1.31 -19.10
CA PRO A 403 -8.34 1.66 -19.49
C PRO A 403 -9.28 0.79 -18.68
N ALA A 404 -10.00 1.41 -17.74
CA ALA A 404 -11.10 0.76 -17.05
C ALA A 404 -11.94 0.11 -18.16
N ARG A 405 -12.06 -1.23 -18.15
CA ARG A 405 -12.86 -1.96 -19.14
C ARG A 405 -14.28 -1.43 -19.03
N ARG A 406 -14.59 -0.41 -19.83
CA ARG A 406 -15.91 0.23 -19.86
C ARG A 406 -16.87 -0.86 -20.31
N ARG A 407 -17.82 -1.22 -19.45
CA ARG A 407 -18.95 -2.04 -19.86
C ARG A 407 -19.53 -1.41 -21.14
N PRO A 408 -19.67 -2.14 -22.26
CA PRO A 408 -20.11 -1.52 -23.50
C PRO A 408 -21.49 -0.90 -23.29
N THR A 409 -21.60 0.42 -23.45
CA THR A 409 -22.85 1.18 -23.23
C THR A 409 -23.98 0.68 -24.12
N TRP A 410 -23.66 0.12 -25.29
CA TRP A 410 -24.63 -0.50 -26.20
C TRP A 410 -25.38 -1.68 -25.58
N ARG A 411 -24.77 -2.46 -24.67
CA ARG A 411 -25.44 -3.59 -24.00
C ARG A 411 -26.54 -3.12 -23.05
N ARG A 412 -26.31 -2.02 -22.32
CA ARG A 412 -27.33 -1.43 -21.45
C ARG A 412 -28.49 -0.86 -22.27
N VAL A 413 -28.18 -0.15 -23.35
CA VAL A 413 -29.21 0.41 -24.25
C VAL A 413 -30.02 -0.72 -24.87
N ALA A 414 -29.36 -1.73 -25.46
CA ALA A 414 -30.03 -2.88 -26.07
C ALA A 414 -30.86 -3.67 -25.05
N GLY A 415 -30.34 -3.89 -23.83
CA GLY A 415 -31.05 -4.58 -22.76
C GLY A 415 -32.33 -3.86 -22.32
N TRP A 416 -32.25 -2.54 -22.07
CA TRP A 416 -33.43 -1.75 -21.73
C TRP A 416 -34.42 -1.61 -22.89
N SER A 417 -33.94 -1.48 -24.13
CA SER A 417 -34.81 -1.49 -25.31
C SER A 417 -35.56 -2.81 -25.47
N ALA A 418 -34.89 -3.95 -25.22
CA ALA A 418 -35.53 -5.27 -25.24
C ALA A 418 -36.58 -5.43 -24.14
N LEU A 419 -36.32 -4.92 -22.93
CA LEU A 419 -37.33 -4.89 -21.85
C LEU A 419 -38.52 -3.98 -22.19
N GLY A 420 -38.28 -2.84 -22.85
CA GLY A 420 -39.35 -1.97 -23.34
C GLY A 420 -40.23 -2.65 -24.37
N LEU A 421 -39.63 -3.36 -25.33
CA LEU A 421 -40.35 -4.17 -26.32
C LEU A 421 -41.16 -5.30 -25.68
N ALA A 422 -40.60 -5.93 -24.63
CA ALA A 422 -41.31 -6.94 -23.85
C ALA A 422 -42.58 -6.37 -23.20
N GLY A 423 -42.47 -5.22 -22.53
CA GLY A 423 -43.61 -4.55 -21.91
C GLY A 423 -44.71 -4.19 -22.90
N ALA A 424 -44.35 -3.62 -24.05
CA ALA A 424 -45.31 -3.29 -25.12
C ALA A 424 -46.02 -4.54 -25.68
N SER A 425 -45.27 -5.63 -25.89
CA SER A 425 -45.81 -6.89 -26.43
C SER A 425 -46.76 -7.58 -25.45
N LEU A 426 -46.39 -7.63 -24.16
CA LEU A 426 -47.26 -8.17 -23.10
C LEU A 426 -48.54 -7.35 -22.94
N GLY A 427 -48.44 -6.01 -23.00
CA GLY A 427 -49.60 -5.11 -22.96
C GLY A 427 -50.55 -5.31 -24.14
N GLY A 428 -50.02 -5.43 -25.36
CA GLY A 428 -50.82 -5.74 -26.55
C GLY A 428 -51.46 -7.14 -26.50
N GLY A 429 -50.75 -8.13 -25.97
CA GLY A 429 -51.28 -9.48 -25.74
C GLY A 429 -52.46 -9.49 -24.77
N LEU A 430 -52.37 -8.72 -23.68
CA LEU A 430 -53.46 -8.55 -22.72
C LEU A 430 -54.66 -7.85 -23.36
N TRP A 431 -54.43 -6.76 -24.09
CA TRP A 431 -55.51 -6.03 -24.78
C TRP A 431 -56.26 -6.94 -25.77
N THR A 432 -55.54 -7.65 -26.64
CA THR A 432 -56.16 -8.59 -27.61
C THR A 432 -56.91 -9.74 -26.93
N THR A 433 -56.42 -10.23 -25.79
CA THR A 433 -57.12 -11.25 -24.99
C THR A 433 -58.42 -10.72 -24.39
N LEU A 434 -58.40 -9.49 -23.85
CA LEU A 434 -59.61 -8.83 -23.33
C LEU A 434 -60.62 -8.57 -24.45
N SER A 435 -60.17 -8.09 -25.61
CA SER A 435 -61.05 -7.91 -26.79
C SER A 435 -61.63 -9.23 -27.30
N ALA A 436 -60.86 -10.33 -27.23
CA ALA A 436 -61.39 -11.65 -27.58
C ALA A 436 -62.44 -12.14 -26.57
N ARG A 437 -62.29 -11.81 -25.28
CA ARG A 437 -63.22 -12.14 -24.21
C ARG A 437 -64.52 -11.35 -24.33
N GLU A 438 -64.43 -10.06 -24.62
CA GLU A 438 -65.58 -9.18 -24.89
C GLU A 438 -66.37 -9.66 -26.12
N ALA A 439 -65.66 -10.05 -27.19
CA ALA A 439 -66.29 -10.65 -28.36
C ALA A 439 -66.96 -12.02 -28.07
N ARG A 440 -66.56 -12.73 -27.00
CA ARG A 440 -67.22 -13.97 -26.56
C ARG A 440 -68.45 -13.73 -25.69
N SER A 441 -68.52 -12.61 -24.97
CA SER A 441 -69.65 -12.27 -24.07
C SER A 441 -70.86 -11.66 -24.77
N GLY A 442 -70.76 -11.36 -26.08
CA GLY A 442 -71.92 -10.96 -26.90
C GLY A 442 -72.97 -12.08 -27.01
N ASN A 443 -74.26 -11.71 -27.06
CA ASN A 443 -75.40 -12.62 -26.93
C ASN A 443 -75.43 -13.69 -28.04
N ARG A 444 -74.95 -14.90 -27.75
CA ARG A 444 -74.76 -16.01 -28.73
C ARG A 444 -76.06 -16.70 -29.17
N ALA A 445 -77.16 -16.51 -28.45
CA ALA A 445 -78.35 -17.33 -28.57
C ALA A 445 -79.27 -17.00 -29.77
N THR A 446 -78.97 -15.95 -30.55
CA THR A 446 -79.88 -15.46 -31.61
C THR A 446 -79.20 -15.11 -32.95
N LEU A 447 -77.91 -15.42 -33.13
CA LEU A 447 -77.17 -15.02 -34.34
C LEU A 447 -77.33 -16.02 -35.50
N PRO A 448 -77.64 -15.56 -36.73
CA PRO A 448 -77.62 -16.39 -37.94
C PRO A 448 -76.24 -17.04 -38.17
N HIS A 449 -76.20 -18.25 -38.75
CA HIS A 449 -74.97 -19.03 -38.90
C HIS A 449 -73.78 -18.28 -39.57
N ALA A 450 -74.04 -17.42 -40.55
CA ALA A 450 -73.01 -16.64 -41.23
C ALA A 450 -72.33 -15.60 -40.31
N GLU A 451 -73.08 -14.97 -39.40
CA GLU A 451 -72.54 -13.97 -38.45
C GLU A 451 -71.77 -14.64 -37.31
N ALA A 452 -72.23 -15.82 -36.86
CA ALA A 452 -71.52 -16.64 -35.90
C ALA A 452 -70.15 -17.10 -36.43
N MET A 453 -70.05 -17.43 -37.73
CA MET A 453 -68.78 -17.77 -38.38
C MET A 453 -67.82 -16.58 -38.42
N GLY A 454 -68.30 -15.39 -38.79
CA GLY A 454 -67.49 -14.16 -38.80
C GLY A 454 -66.95 -13.78 -37.41
N GLN A 455 -67.79 -13.90 -36.37
CA GLN A 455 -67.35 -13.68 -34.98
C GLN A 455 -66.33 -14.72 -34.53
N ASN A 456 -66.53 -16.00 -34.85
CA ASN A 456 -65.57 -17.06 -34.52
C ASN A 456 -64.22 -16.84 -35.20
N GLN A 457 -64.21 -16.36 -36.46
CA GLN A 457 -62.98 -16.02 -37.18
C GLN A 457 -62.26 -14.82 -36.55
N ARG A 458 -63.01 -13.81 -36.08
CA ARG A 458 -62.46 -12.66 -35.34
C ARG A 458 -61.83 -13.09 -34.01
N ILE A 459 -62.52 -13.95 -33.24
CA ILE A 459 -62.00 -14.49 -31.97
C ILE A 459 -60.74 -15.33 -32.20
N ARG A 460 -60.73 -16.19 -33.23
CA ARG A 460 -59.53 -16.98 -33.60
C ARG A 460 -58.36 -16.07 -33.95
N THR A 461 -58.59 -15.02 -34.74
CA THR A 461 -57.56 -14.05 -35.11
C THR A 461 -57.02 -13.32 -33.87
N LEU A 462 -57.88 -12.90 -32.94
CA LEU A 462 -57.46 -12.23 -31.71
C LEU A 462 -56.69 -13.17 -30.76
N ASN A 463 -57.14 -14.41 -30.60
CA ASN A 463 -56.42 -15.43 -29.82
C ASN A 463 -55.05 -15.76 -30.42
N HIS A 464 -54.94 -15.81 -31.76
CA HIS A 464 -53.66 -16.06 -32.42
C HIS A 464 -52.71 -14.87 -32.22
N ARG A 465 -53.20 -13.64 -32.40
CA ARG A 465 -52.42 -12.42 -32.13
C ARG A 465 -51.96 -12.32 -30.68
N SER A 466 -52.84 -12.63 -29.71
CA SER A 466 -52.46 -12.59 -28.29
C SER A 466 -51.35 -13.58 -27.98
N THR A 467 -51.44 -14.81 -28.52
CA THR A 467 -50.41 -15.84 -28.37
C THR A 467 -49.07 -15.37 -28.93
N THR A 468 -49.04 -14.82 -30.16
CA THR A 468 -47.82 -14.31 -30.77
C THR A 468 -47.20 -13.17 -29.97
N LEU A 469 -48.02 -12.25 -29.45
CA LEU A 469 -47.56 -11.12 -28.64
C LEU A 469 -47.00 -11.56 -27.28
N TYR A 470 -47.60 -12.54 -26.63
CA TYR A 470 -47.06 -13.09 -25.38
C TYR A 470 -45.73 -13.81 -25.59
N VAL A 471 -45.60 -14.62 -26.65
CA VAL A 471 -44.34 -15.30 -26.99
C VAL A 471 -43.24 -14.30 -27.33
N ALA A 472 -43.54 -13.28 -28.15
CA ALA A 472 -42.59 -12.22 -28.46
C ALA A 472 -42.16 -11.44 -27.20
N GLY A 473 -43.10 -11.14 -26.31
CA GLY A 473 -42.83 -10.47 -25.03
C GLY A 473 -41.90 -11.27 -24.13
N ALA A 474 -42.13 -12.57 -23.98
CA ALA A 474 -41.30 -13.46 -23.17
C ALA A 474 -39.86 -13.58 -23.71
N LEU A 475 -39.71 -13.73 -25.05
CA LEU A 475 -38.39 -13.78 -25.70
C LEU A 475 -37.62 -12.47 -25.52
N ALA A 476 -38.29 -11.32 -25.70
CA ALA A 476 -37.68 -10.01 -25.53
C ALA A 476 -37.26 -9.76 -24.06
N ALA A 477 -38.06 -10.22 -23.08
CA ALA A 477 -37.72 -10.13 -21.67
C ALA A 477 -36.49 -10.97 -21.32
N GLY A 478 -36.42 -12.21 -21.83
CA GLY A 478 -35.28 -13.09 -21.64
C GLY A 478 -33.99 -12.53 -22.26
N ALA A 479 -34.06 -11.97 -23.47
CA ALA A 479 -32.93 -11.31 -24.11
C ALA A 479 -32.48 -10.05 -23.36
N GLY A 480 -33.43 -9.23 -22.89
CA GLY A 480 -33.14 -8.01 -22.13
C GLY A 480 -32.47 -8.30 -20.78
N LEU A 481 -33.03 -9.24 -20.02
CA LEU A 481 -32.43 -9.71 -18.76
C LEU A 481 -31.08 -10.37 -19.01
N GLY A 482 -30.99 -11.21 -20.05
CA GLY A 482 -29.73 -11.84 -20.46
C GLY A 482 -28.64 -10.82 -20.75
N MET A 483 -28.93 -9.74 -21.47
CA MET A 483 -27.95 -8.69 -21.77
C MET A 483 -27.56 -7.83 -20.55
N LEU A 484 -28.50 -7.58 -19.64
CA LEU A 484 -28.28 -6.76 -18.45
C LEU A 484 -27.56 -7.54 -17.32
N LEU A 485 -27.81 -8.84 -17.25
CA LEU A 485 -27.29 -9.76 -16.24
C LEU A 485 -26.20 -10.68 -16.81
N TRP A 486 -25.66 -10.44 -18.01
CA TRP A 486 -24.57 -11.27 -18.53
C TRP A 486 -23.25 -10.92 -17.81
N PRO A 487 -22.49 -11.91 -17.30
CA PRO A 487 -21.27 -11.66 -16.54
C PRO A 487 -20.18 -10.99 -17.41
N GLY A 488 -19.45 -10.05 -16.81
CA GLY A 488 -18.39 -9.28 -17.48
C GLY A 488 -17.03 -9.96 -17.56
N ALA A 489 -16.91 -11.17 -16.99
CA ALA A 489 -15.73 -12.02 -16.95
C ALA A 489 -16.11 -13.43 -17.44
N PRO A 490 -15.14 -14.27 -17.87
CA PRO A 490 -15.45 -15.67 -18.18
C PRO A 490 -16.10 -16.34 -16.96
N ALA A 491 -17.34 -16.79 -17.12
CA ALA A 491 -18.06 -17.51 -16.09
C ALA A 491 -17.64 -18.99 -16.12
N GLU A 492 -17.35 -19.56 -14.95
CA GLU A 492 -17.16 -21.00 -14.84
C GLU A 492 -18.53 -21.68 -14.89
N ALA A 493 -18.69 -22.61 -15.81
CA ALA A 493 -19.90 -23.42 -15.96
C ALA A 493 -19.74 -24.70 -15.15
N LEU A 494 -20.45 -24.79 -14.03
CA LEU A 494 -20.51 -25.98 -13.20
C LEU A 494 -21.76 -26.80 -13.57
N PRO A 495 -21.62 -28.06 -14.03
CA PRO A 495 -22.78 -28.91 -14.27
C PRO A 495 -23.44 -29.29 -12.95
N VAL A 496 -24.76 -29.12 -12.85
CA VAL A 496 -25.57 -29.54 -11.71
C VAL A 496 -26.57 -30.59 -12.20
N ALA A 497 -26.53 -31.78 -11.59
CA ALA A 497 -27.47 -32.86 -11.86
C ALA A 497 -28.19 -33.25 -10.56
N GLY A 498 -29.51 -33.16 -10.60
CA GLY A 498 -30.43 -33.74 -9.62
C GLY A 498 -31.36 -34.76 -10.28
N PRO A 499 -32.10 -35.55 -9.49
CA PRO A 499 -32.90 -36.68 -9.98
C PRO A 499 -33.94 -36.31 -11.05
N ASP A 500 -34.40 -35.04 -11.07
CA ASP A 500 -35.40 -34.56 -12.05
C ASP A 500 -34.93 -33.35 -12.88
N LEU A 501 -33.69 -32.87 -12.74
CA LEU A 501 -33.18 -31.68 -13.44
C LEU A 501 -31.68 -31.79 -13.77
N ALA A 502 -31.34 -31.58 -15.03
CA ALA A 502 -29.98 -31.29 -15.49
C ALA A 502 -29.88 -29.80 -15.83
N GLY A 503 -28.89 -29.12 -15.25
CA GLY A 503 -28.65 -27.70 -15.46
C GLY A 503 -27.17 -27.34 -15.46
N VAL A 504 -26.86 -26.13 -15.91
CA VAL A 504 -25.52 -25.54 -15.82
C VAL A 504 -25.63 -24.33 -14.91
N GLN A 505 -24.89 -24.36 -13.79
CA GLN A 505 -24.75 -23.22 -12.90
C GLN A 505 -23.58 -22.36 -13.39
N LEU A 506 -23.85 -21.10 -13.73
CA LEU A 506 -22.82 -20.15 -14.14
C LEU A 506 -22.32 -19.38 -12.90
N GLY A 507 -21.09 -19.64 -12.49
CA GLY A 507 -20.40 -18.88 -11.45
C GLY A 507 -19.66 -17.68 -12.05
N GLY A 508 -20.05 -16.46 -11.68
CA GLY A 508 -19.38 -15.24 -12.12
C GLY A 508 -19.96 -13.98 -11.47
N ARG A 509 -19.22 -12.86 -11.53
CA ARG A 509 -19.73 -11.54 -11.10
C ARG A 509 -20.73 -11.01 -12.13
N PHE A 510 -22.00 -10.95 -11.72
CA PHE A 510 -23.12 -10.40 -12.48
C PHE A 510 -23.22 -8.87 -12.31
#